data_AF-A0A814C6L2-F1
#
_entry.id   AF-A0A814C6L2-F1
#
_cell.length_a   1.000
_cell.length_b   1.000
_cell.length_c   1.000
_cell.angle_alpha   90.00
_cell.angle_beta   90.00
_cell.angle_gamma   90.00
#
_symmetry.space_group_name_H-M   'P 1'
#
loop_
_entity.id
_entity.type
_entity.pdbx_description
1 polymer ?
#
loop_
_entity_poly.entity_id
_entity_poly.type
_entity_poly.pdbx_seq_one_letter_code
_entity_poly.pdbx_strand_id
1 'polypeptide(L)'
;MFIYINCKLQYYLYSIFLETALCQRCKEKESELYQREIRFLQDLEEKFTRLWTECQRCQGARQEDILCTNRDCSIFYMRRKVQKDLGDQDRIIERFGNNMLNW
;
A
#
# COMPACT_ATOMS: atom_id res chain seq x y z
N MET A 1 -9.67 24.55 -23.33
CA MET A 1 -9.19 24.82 -21.96
C MET A 1 -9.83 23.81 -21.01
N PHE A 2 -9.27 22.61 -20.92
CA PHE A 2 -9.49 21.67 -19.82
C PHE A 2 -8.18 20.90 -19.64
N ILE A 3 -7.39 21.35 -18.68
CA ILE A 3 -6.19 20.68 -18.19
C ILE A 3 -6.66 19.89 -16.96
N TYR A 4 -6.87 18.59 -17.12
CA TYR A 4 -6.98 17.64 -16.01
C TYR A 4 -5.76 16.71 -16.10
N ILE A 5 -4.76 16.87 -15.23
CA ILE A 5 -4.71 16.47 -13.81
C ILE A 5 -4.46 14.98 -13.68
N ASN A 6 -3.32 14.67 -13.06
CA ASN A 6 -2.91 13.44 -12.38
C ASN A 6 -3.40 12.12 -12.99
N CYS A 7 -2.43 11.43 -13.60
CA CYS A 7 -2.52 10.09 -14.18
C CYS A 7 -3.06 9.03 -13.20
N LYS A 8 -4.38 9.02 -12.99
CA LYS A 8 -5.20 7.85 -12.68
C LYS A 8 -6.22 7.73 -13.80
N LEU A 9 -5.76 7.25 -14.96
CA LEU A 9 -6.66 6.84 -16.03
C LEU A 9 -7.34 5.54 -15.58
N GLN A 10 -8.54 5.67 -15.05
CA GLN A 10 -9.49 4.58 -14.92
C GLN A 10 -10.34 4.58 -16.19
N TYR A 11 -10.09 3.67 -17.13
CA TYR A 11 -11.18 3.12 -17.96
C TYR A 11 -10.83 1.72 -18.46
N TYR A 12 -11.74 0.81 -18.13
CA TYR A 12 -11.93 -0.52 -18.70
C TYR A 12 -11.93 -0.44 -20.23
N LEU A 13 -10.93 -1.04 -20.90
CA LEU A 13 -10.92 -1.58 -22.28
C LEU A 13 -9.49 -1.54 -22.85
N TYR A 14 -8.60 -2.42 -22.37
CA TYR A 14 -7.50 -3.05 -23.13
C TYR A 14 -6.70 -3.98 -22.20
N SER A 15 -7.21 -5.19 -21.99
CA SER A 15 -6.63 -6.18 -21.07
C SER A 15 -5.37 -6.87 -21.62
N ILE A 16 -4.67 -6.33 -22.63
CA ILE A 16 -3.60 -7.05 -23.37
C ILE A 16 -2.27 -6.28 -23.52
N PHE A 17 -2.12 -5.03 -23.07
CA PHE A 17 -0.85 -4.27 -23.28
C PHE A 17 -0.16 -3.74 -22.00
N LEU A 18 -0.48 -4.25 -20.81
CA LEU A 18 0.05 -3.71 -19.55
C LEU A 18 1.00 -4.69 -18.84
N GLU A 19 2.10 -5.06 -19.49
CA GLU A 19 3.26 -5.65 -18.80
C GLU A 19 4.14 -4.60 -18.11
N THR A 20 3.78 -3.32 -18.19
CA THR A 20 4.59 -2.21 -17.62
C THR A 20 3.77 -1.36 -16.65
N ALA A 21 4.34 -1.02 -15.49
CA ALA A 21 3.72 -0.17 -14.47
C ALA A 21 3.39 1.25 -14.95
N LEU A 22 4.07 1.71 -16.01
CA LEU A 22 4.08 3.10 -16.45
C LEU A 22 3.73 3.22 -17.94
N CYS A 23 3.11 4.34 -18.30
CA CYS A 23 2.94 4.69 -19.71
C CYS A 23 4.26 5.20 -20.33
N GLN A 24 4.35 5.20 -21.66
CA GLN A 24 5.57 5.57 -22.41
C GLN A 24 6.17 6.93 -22.01
N ARG A 25 5.33 7.91 -21.68
CA ARG A 25 5.76 9.27 -21.27
C ARG A 25 6.31 9.30 -19.83
N CYS A 26 5.81 8.43 -18.95
CA CYS A 26 6.23 8.38 -17.55
C CYS A 26 7.44 7.47 -17.34
N LYS A 27 7.85 6.69 -18.35
CA LYS A 27 8.99 5.77 -18.29
C LYS A 27 10.32 6.47 -17.96
N GLU A 28 10.53 7.69 -18.46
CA GLU A 28 11.72 8.49 -18.13
C GLU A 28 11.80 8.87 -16.63
N LYS A 29 10.66 8.91 -15.93
CA LYS A 29 10.54 9.27 -14.51
C LYS A 29 10.32 8.05 -13.62
N GLU A 30 10.61 6.85 -14.11
CA GLU A 30 10.34 5.61 -13.42
C GLU A 30 10.99 5.53 -12.03
N SER A 31 12.24 5.96 -11.91
CA SER A 31 12.96 5.98 -10.63
C SER A 31 12.32 6.90 -9.59
N GLU A 32 11.90 8.10 -9.99
CA GLU A 32 11.24 9.08 -9.11
C GLU A 32 9.90 8.55 -8.61
N LEU A 33 9.11 7.96 -9.52
CA LEU A 33 7.80 7.38 -9.20
C LEU A 33 7.95 6.18 -8.28
N TYR A 34 8.87 5.26 -8.59
CA TYR A 34 9.16 4.10 -7.75
C TYR A 34 9.59 4.52 -6.33
N GLN A 35 10.53 5.45 -6.20
CA GLN A 35 10.97 5.95 -4.89
C GLN A 35 9.83 6.59 -4.09
N ARG A 36 8.86 7.25 -4.75
CA ARG A 36 7.68 7.78 -4.09
C ARG A 36 6.79 6.65 -3.56
N GLU A 37 6.52 5.63 -4.37
CA GLU A 37 5.68 4.50 -3.96
C GLU A 37 6.34 3.68 -2.84
N ILE A 38 7.67 3.50 -2.86
CA ILE A 38 8.43 2.86 -1.78
C ILE A 38 8.35 3.65 -0.48
N ARG A 39 8.53 4.97 -0.52
CA ARG A 39 8.38 5.82 0.68
C ARG A 39 6.98 5.71 1.27
N PHE A 40 5.96 5.66 0.42
CA PHE A 40 4.60 5.50 0.89
C PHE A 40 4.34 4.12 1.51
N LEU A 41 4.95 3.04 0.99
CA LEU A 41 4.93 1.72 1.62
C LEU A 41 5.57 1.76 3.02
N GLN A 42 6.75 2.38 3.15
CA GLN A 42 7.45 2.52 4.44
C GLN A 42 6.59 3.25 5.49
N ASP A 43 5.90 4.32 5.09
CA ASP A 43 4.99 5.05 5.98
C ASP A 43 3.80 4.18 6.44
N LEU A 44 3.33 3.26 5.58
CA LEU A 44 2.25 2.32 5.92
C LEU A 44 2.76 1.21 6.85
N GLU A 45 3.97 0.69 6.63
CA GLU A 45 4.62 -0.31 7.48
C GLU A 45 4.87 0.21 8.90
N GLU A 46 5.34 1.45 9.04
CA GLU A 46 5.53 2.10 10.33
C GLU A 46 4.20 2.22 11.09
N LYS A 47 3.14 2.70 10.39
CA LYS A 47 1.79 2.81 10.97
C LYS A 47 1.24 1.46 11.37
N PHE A 48 1.41 0.44 10.52
CA PHE A 48 0.99 -0.93 10.82
C PHE A 48 1.69 -1.43 12.09
N THR A 49 3.01 -1.30 12.17
CA THR A 49 3.81 -1.74 13.32
C THR A 49 3.36 -1.05 14.61
N ARG A 50 3.12 0.26 14.56
CA ARG A 50 2.63 1.01 15.73
C ARG A 50 1.26 0.52 16.21
N LEU A 51 0.28 0.46 15.30
CA LEU A 51 -1.07 0.04 15.65
C LEU A 51 -1.13 -1.43 16.10
N TRP A 52 -0.35 -2.29 15.46
CA TRP A 52 -0.25 -3.71 15.82
C TRP A 52 0.32 -3.89 17.22
N THR A 53 1.45 -3.23 17.53
CA THR A 53 2.07 -3.30 18.86
C THR A 53 1.19 -2.69 19.96
N GLU A 54 0.44 -1.61 19.67
CA GLU A 54 -0.56 -1.06 20.58
C GLU A 54 -1.66 -2.07 20.91
N CYS A 55 -2.20 -2.76 19.90
CA CYS A 55 -3.19 -3.80 20.10
C CYS A 55 -2.66 -5.01 20.87
N GLN A 56 -1.43 -5.49 20.58
CA GLN A 56 -0.80 -6.57 21.34
C GLN A 56 -0.60 -6.20 22.82
N ARG A 57 -0.20 -4.95 23.10
CA ARG A 57 -0.10 -4.44 24.48
C ARG A 57 -1.47 -4.40 25.17
N CYS A 58 -2.51 -3.97 24.47
CA CYS A 58 -3.88 -3.93 24.97
C CYS A 58 -4.41 -5.35 25.32
N GLN A 59 -4.09 -6.35 24.51
CA GLN A 59 -4.48 -7.74 24.74
C GLN A 59 -3.62 -8.44 25.80
N GLY A 60 -2.39 -7.97 26.03
CA GLY A 60 -1.45 -8.60 26.97
C GLY A 60 -0.78 -9.87 26.43
N ALA A 61 -1.10 -10.29 25.21
CA ALA A 61 -0.52 -11.46 24.53
C ALA A 61 0.44 -11.00 23.42
N ARG A 62 1.66 -11.55 23.39
CA ARG A 62 2.76 -11.04 22.54
C ARG A 62 3.01 -11.85 21.26
N GLN A 63 2.60 -13.12 21.21
CA GLN A 63 2.78 -14.02 20.06
C GLN A 63 1.47 -14.55 19.46
N GLU A 64 0.34 -14.12 20.00
CA GLU A 64 -0.98 -14.55 19.53
C GLU A 64 -1.60 -13.50 18.60
N ASP A 65 -2.58 -13.96 17.82
CA ASP A 65 -3.37 -13.09 16.95
C ASP A 65 -4.20 -12.09 17.75
N ILE A 66 -4.40 -10.90 17.18
CA ILE A 66 -5.23 -9.87 17.81
C ILE A 66 -6.72 -10.12 17.51
N LEU A 67 -7.43 -10.70 18.46
CA LEU A 67 -8.85 -11.09 18.34
C LEU A 67 -9.85 -10.00 18.78
N CYS A 68 -9.39 -8.78 19.06
CA CYS A 68 -10.25 -7.68 19.53
C CYS A 68 -11.42 -7.37 18.55
N THR A 69 -12.66 -7.32 19.06
CA THR A 69 -13.90 -7.00 18.32
C THR A 69 -14.59 -5.71 18.78
N ASN A 70 -13.97 -4.94 19.69
CA ASN A 70 -14.53 -3.71 20.22
C ASN A 70 -14.61 -2.62 19.14
N ARG A 71 -15.84 -2.24 18.75
CA ARG A 71 -16.10 -1.25 17.70
C ARG A 71 -15.91 0.19 18.16
N ASP A 72 -15.93 0.44 19.47
CA ASP A 72 -15.71 1.77 20.06
C ASP A 72 -14.22 2.10 20.21
N CYS A 73 -13.34 1.11 20.00
CA CYS A 73 -11.90 1.35 19.95
C CYS A 73 -11.51 2.10 18.67
N SER A 74 -10.88 3.26 18.82
CA SER A 74 -10.39 4.06 17.68
C SER A 74 -9.46 3.26 16.75
N ILE A 75 -8.67 2.33 17.30
CA ILE A 75 -7.72 1.50 16.53
C ILE A 75 -8.42 0.41 15.72
N PHE A 76 -9.62 -0.03 16.10
CA PHE A 76 -10.26 -1.20 15.50
C PHE A 76 -10.38 -1.11 13.97
N TYR A 77 -10.89 0.01 13.46
CA TYR A 77 -11.01 0.25 12.02
C TYR A 77 -9.68 0.65 11.38
N MET A 78 -8.84 1.42 12.09
CA MET A 78 -7.54 1.86 11.59
C MET A 78 -6.62 0.67 11.27
N ARG A 79 -6.56 -0.33 12.17
CA ARG A 79 -5.84 -1.60 11.98
C ARG A 79 -6.22 -2.31 10.68
N ARG A 80 -7.53 -2.49 10.43
CA ARG A 80 -8.00 -3.20 9.24
C ARG A 80 -7.73 -2.41 7.96
N LYS A 81 -7.87 -1.08 8.05
CA LYS A 81 -7.58 -0.19 6.94
C LYS A 81 -6.11 -0.25 6.56
N VAL A 82 -5.18 -0.08 7.50
CA VAL A 82 -3.74 -0.08 7.19
C VAL A 82 -3.27 -1.43 6.65
N GLN A 83 -3.84 -2.55 7.12
CA GLN A 83 -3.55 -3.87 6.58
C GLN A 83 -3.99 -4.01 5.11
N LYS A 84 -5.16 -3.46 4.77
CA LYS A 84 -5.64 -3.42 3.38
C LYS A 84 -4.77 -2.49 2.53
N ASP A 85 -4.48 -1.29 3.03
CA ASP A 85 -3.70 -0.28 2.33
C ASP A 85 -2.28 -0.79 2.03
N LEU A 86 -1.66 -1.55 2.95
CA LEU A 86 -0.38 -2.24 2.73
C LEU A 86 -0.45 -3.21 1.55
N GLY A 87 -1.44 -4.12 1.54
CA GLY A 87 -1.58 -5.09 0.46
C GLY A 87 -1.93 -4.47 -0.90
N ASP A 88 -2.66 -3.35 -0.90
CA ASP A 88 -2.95 -2.60 -2.13
C ASP A 88 -1.69 -1.87 -2.65
N GLN A 89 -0.84 -1.35 -1.75
CA GLN A 89 0.42 -0.69 -2.11
C GLN A 89 1.49 -1.68 -2.59
N ASP A 90 1.60 -2.84 -1.95
CA ASP A 90 2.53 -3.90 -2.32
C ASP A 90 2.32 -4.33 -3.78
N ARG A 91 1.05 -4.55 -4.17
CA ARG A 91 0.67 -4.84 -5.58
C ARG A 91 1.01 -3.73 -6.57
N ILE A 92 1.12 -2.47 -6.13
CA ILE A 92 1.56 -1.37 -7.00
C ILE A 92 3.06 -1.47 -7.23
N ILE A 93 3.83 -1.77 -6.18
CA ILE A 93 5.29 -1.90 -6.22
C ILE A 93 5.69 -3.13 -7.04
N GLU A 94 4.99 -4.25 -6.90
CA GLU A 94 5.20 -5.47 -7.70
C GLU A 94 5.17 -5.21 -9.22
N ARG A 95 4.40 -4.22 -9.67
CA ARG A 95 4.28 -3.88 -11.11
C ARG A 95 5.55 -3.25 -11.68
N PHE A 96 6.38 -2.60 -10.86
CA PHE A 96 7.64 -1.98 -11.32
C PHE A 96 8.74 -3.03 -11.58
N GLY A 97 8.45 -4.31 -11.32
CA GLY A 97 9.36 -5.44 -11.50
C GLY A 97 9.62 -6.13 -10.17
N ASN A 98 9.87 -7.44 -10.23
CA ASN A 98 10.28 -8.27 -9.10
C ASN A 98 11.68 -7.85 -8.63
N ASN A 99 11.77 -6.75 -7.89
CA ASN A 99 13.03 -6.23 -7.34
C ASN A 99 12.96 -5.98 -5.83
N MET A 100 11.98 -6.55 -5.13
CA MET A 100 12.10 -6.77 -3.70
C MET A 100 12.33 -8.25 -3.45
N LEU A 101 13.61 -8.52 -3.17
CA LEU A 101 14.16 -9.71 -2.54
C LEU A 101 13.13 -10.45 -1.69
N ASN A 102 12.97 -11.74 -1.99
CA ASN A 102 12.48 -12.73 -1.06
C ASN A 102 13.16 -12.50 0.31
N TRP A 103 12.37 -12.16 1.31
CA TRP A 103 12.68 -12.41 2.71
C TRP A 103 11.76 -13.52 3.19
#